data_AF-A0A1D6PCS7-F1
#
_entry.id   AF-A0A1D6PCS7-F1
#
_cell.length_a   1.000
_cell.length_b   1.000
_cell.length_c   1.000
_cell.angle_alpha   90.00
_cell.angle_beta   90.00
_cell.angle_gamma   90.00
#
_symmetry.space_group_name_H-M   'P 1'
#
loop_
_entity.id
_entity.type
_entity.pdbx_description
1 polymer ?
#
loop_
_entity_poly.entity_id
_entity_poly.type
_entity_poly.pdbx_seq_one_letter_code
_entity_poly.pdbx_strand_id
1 'polypeptide(L)'
;MNTKGEILLEQSGVVRSNCIDCLDRTNVTQSFLARKSLDSQLQLMGALLSSESISLSDNIHDTFKKLWVEHGDELSLEYAGSYALKGDLVRYGRQTLPGLIKDGMSALSRYYLNNFHDGVRQDALDLISGYYTVSQGSSSPFHNGVDSSSYLPVASAIIVGGITATTFTLSQVGRNAQHLISSIICAGLTVGVVALVKANGKQFCSRPRLCGLI
;
A
#
# COMPACT_ATOMS: atom_id res chain seq x y z
N MET A 1 3.99 -8.38 -37.37
CA MET A 1 4.45 -8.19 -38.76
C MET A 1 4.57 -9.56 -39.41
N ASN A 2 4.26 -9.70 -40.70
CA ASN A 2 4.53 -10.95 -41.41
C ASN A 2 6.03 -11.09 -41.74
N THR A 3 6.41 -12.20 -42.37
CA THR A 3 7.80 -12.45 -42.84
C THR A 3 8.30 -11.43 -43.86
N LYS A 4 7.42 -10.60 -44.42
CA LYS A 4 7.71 -9.49 -45.34
C LYS A 4 7.74 -8.12 -44.66
N GLY A 5 7.54 -8.05 -43.33
CA GLY A 5 7.53 -6.81 -42.56
C GLY A 5 6.19 -6.04 -42.57
N GLU A 6 5.14 -6.59 -43.15
CA GLU A 6 3.84 -5.93 -43.24
C GLU A 6 3.08 -6.01 -41.91
N ILE A 7 2.40 -4.91 -41.55
CA ILE A 7 1.56 -4.83 -40.34
C ILE A 7 0.31 -5.69 -40.57
N LEU A 8 0.08 -6.66 -39.68
CA LEU A 8 -1.06 -7.58 -39.78
C LEU A 8 -2.31 -7.01 -39.08
N LEU A 9 -2.11 -6.42 -37.90
CA LEU A 9 -3.16 -5.88 -37.05
C LEU A 9 -2.58 -4.71 -36.24
N GLU A 10 -3.43 -3.73 -35.95
CA GLU A 10 -3.13 -2.60 -35.08
C GLU A 10 -4.06 -2.59 -33.88
N GLN A 11 -3.55 -2.10 -32.74
CA GLN A 11 -4.36 -1.94 -31.54
C GLN A 11 -5.33 -0.77 -31.72
N SER A 12 -6.63 -1.06 -31.74
CA SER A 12 -7.68 -0.05 -31.95
C SER A 12 -8.19 0.61 -30.67
N GLY A 13 -7.77 0.15 -29.50
CA GLY A 13 -8.24 0.69 -28.22
C GLY A 13 -7.42 0.25 -27.02
N VAL A 14 -7.65 0.92 -25.89
CA VAL A 14 -6.95 0.68 -24.62
C VAL A 14 -7.97 0.47 -23.51
N VAL A 15 -7.73 -0.52 -22.65
CA VAL A 15 -8.51 -0.71 -21.43
C VAL A 15 -7.87 0.12 -20.31
N ARG A 16 -8.62 1.11 -19.80
CA ARG A 16 -8.22 1.89 -18.63
C ARG A 16 -8.95 1.38 -17.40
N SER A 17 -8.19 0.90 -16.42
CA SER A 17 -8.71 0.51 -15.11
C SER A 17 -8.34 1.55 -14.06
N ASN A 18 -9.27 1.95 -13.21
CA ASN A 18 -9.02 2.81 -12.05
C ASN A 18 -9.45 2.07 -10.78
N CYS A 19 -8.68 2.21 -9.70
CA CYS A 19 -9.11 1.80 -8.38
C CYS A 19 -8.84 2.92 -7.39
N ILE A 20 -9.88 3.29 -6.65
CA ILE A 20 -9.83 4.37 -5.67
C ILE A 20 -8.98 4.02 -4.44
N ASP A 21 -8.75 2.71 -4.17
CA ASP A 21 -8.14 2.29 -2.90
C ASP A 21 -7.07 1.18 -2.99
N CYS A 22 -6.83 0.57 -4.15
CA CYS A 22 -5.76 -0.43 -4.25
C CYS A 22 -5.39 -0.76 -5.70
N LEU A 23 -4.12 -0.48 -6.04
CA LEU A 23 -3.40 -1.03 -7.18
C LEU A 23 -3.57 -2.55 -7.32
N ASP A 24 -3.76 -3.25 -6.20
CA ASP A 24 -3.87 -4.70 -6.12
C ASP A 24 -5.04 -5.25 -6.96
N ARG A 25 -6.21 -4.59 -6.95
CA ARG A 25 -7.37 -5.05 -7.75
C ARG A 25 -7.15 -4.80 -9.24
N THR A 26 -6.58 -3.66 -9.58
CA THR A 26 -6.25 -3.33 -10.97
C THR A 26 -5.18 -4.24 -11.54
N ASN A 27 -4.15 -4.59 -10.77
CA ASN A 27 -3.08 -5.49 -11.22
C ASN A 27 -3.61 -6.89 -11.53
N VAL A 28 -4.50 -7.42 -10.68
CA VAL A 28 -5.15 -8.71 -10.95
C VAL A 28 -5.97 -8.66 -12.23
N THR A 29 -6.82 -7.64 -12.41
CA THR A 29 -7.64 -7.49 -13.62
C THR A 29 -6.79 -7.30 -14.88
N GLN A 30 -5.74 -6.47 -14.81
CA GLN A 30 -4.82 -6.23 -15.91
C GLN A 30 -4.04 -7.50 -16.28
N SER A 31 -3.57 -8.26 -15.30
CA SER A 31 -2.88 -9.53 -15.56
C SER A 31 -3.77 -10.54 -16.29
N PHE A 32 -5.07 -10.57 -15.95
CA PHE A 32 -6.03 -11.42 -16.65
C PHE A 32 -6.25 -10.99 -18.10
N LEU A 33 -6.43 -9.69 -18.34
CA LEU A 33 -6.58 -9.14 -19.69
C LEU A 33 -5.32 -9.35 -20.53
N ALA A 34 -4.14 -9.15 -19.94
CA ALA A 34 -2.86 -9.39 -20.60
C ALA A 34 -2.68 -10.86 -20.96
N ARG A 35 -3.11 -11.79 -20.10
CA ARG A 35 -3.09 -13.22 -20.43
C ARG A 35 -3.94 -13.53 -21.65
N LYS A 36 -5.17 -12.99 -21.69
CA LYS A 36 -6.06 -13.17 -22.84
C LYS A 36 -5.49 -12.57 -24.12
N SER A 37 -4.87 -11.39 -24.03
CA SER A 37 -4.19 -10.77 -25.16
C SER A 37 -3.01 -11.63 -25.65
N LEU A 38 -2.21 -12.17 -24.74
CA LEU A 38 -1.06 -13.02 -25.07
C LEU A 38 -1.49 -14.35 -25.71
N ASP A 39 -2.55 -14.99 -25.18
CA ASP A 39 -3.15 -16.19 -25.78
C ASP A 39 -3.54 -15.91 -27.24
N SER A 40 -4.28 -14.83 -27.50
CA SER A 40 -4.70 -14.47 -28.86
C SER A 40 -3.52 -14.18 -29.80
N GLN A 41 -2.48 -13.50 -29.32
CA GLN A 41 -1.29 -13.22 -30.12
C GLN A 41 -0.53 -14.50 -30.49
N LEU A 42 -0.35 -15.43 -29.55
CA LEU A 42 0.34 -16.69 -29.80
C LEU A 42 -0.46 -17.63 -30.71
N GLN A 43 -1.79 -17.63 -30.59
CA GLN A 43 -2.68 -18.35 -31.50
C GLN A 43 -2.58 -17.82 -32.93
N LEU A 44 -2.56 -16.48 -33.11
CA LEU A 44 -2.38 -15.86 -34.42
C LEU A 44 -1.01 -16.15 -35.05
N MET A 45 0.03 -16.32 -34.22
CA MET A 45 1.36 -16.69 -34.67
C MET A 45 1.51 -18.20 -34.97
N GLY A 46 0.48 -19.00 -34.69
CA GLY A 46 0.52 -20.46 -34.84
C GLY A 46 1.38 -21.17 -33.78
N ALA A 47 1.75 -20.46 -32.70
CA ALA A 47 2.50 -21.03 -31.58
C ALA A 47 1.59 -21.80 -30.59
N LEU A 48 0.28 -21.51 -30.62
CA LEU A 48 -0.77 -22.21 -29.87
C LEU A 48 -1.92 -22.55 -30.82
N LEU A 49 -2.62 -23.65 -30.56
CA LEU A 49 -3.90 -23.95 -31.21
C LEU A 49 -4.99 -22.99 -30.69
N SER A 50 -6.06 -22.76 -31.48
CA SER A 50 -7.15 -21.83 -31.11
C SER A 50 -7.86 -22.16 -29.79
N SER A 51 -7.78 -23.40 -29.31
CA SER A 51 -8.32 -23.84 -28.02
C SER A 51 -7.31 -23.81 -26.87
N GLU A 52 -6.03 -23.59 -27.17
CA GLU A 52 -4.96 -23.62 -26.18
C GLU A 52 -4.73 -22.25 -25.54
N SER A 53 -4.27 -22.26 -24.30
CA SER A 53 -3.86 -21.08 -23.53
C SER A 53 -2.47 -21.32 -22.98
N ILE A 54 -1.73 -20.24 -22.73
CA ILE A 54 -0.41 -20.31 -22.08
C ILE A 54 -0.45 -21.04 -20.73
N SER A 55 -1.62 -21.13 -20.10
CA SER A 55 -1.81 -21.88 -18.85
C SER A 55 -1.61 -23.39 -19.00
N LEU A 56 -1.54 -23.94 -20.22
CA LEU A 56 -1.24 -25.34 -20.48
C LEU A 56 0.26 -25.66 -20.34
N SER A 57 1.13 -24.67 -20.51
CA SER A 57 2.56 -24.82 -20.32
C SER A 57 2.95 -24.24 -18.96
N ASP A 58 3.27 -25.11 -18.00
CA ASP A 58 3.62 -24.70 -16.63
C ASP A 58 4.75 -23.66 -16.61
N ASN A 59 5.79 -23.84 -17.45
CA ASN A 59 6.93 -22.92 -17.51
C ASN A 59 6.54 -21.51 -17.98
N ILE A 60 5.75 -21.40 -19.06
CA ILE A 60 5.31 -20.10 -19.59
C ILE A 60 4.35 -19.44 -18.61
N HIS A 61 3.42 -20.21 -18.05
CA HIS A 61 2.45 -19.73 -17.09
C HIS A 61 3.10 -19.20 -15.81
N ASP A 62 4.08 -19.93 -15.27
CA ASP A 62 4.80 -19.51 -14.07
C ASP A 62 5.67 -18.28 -14.33
N THR A 63 6.30 -18.20 -15.50
CA THR A 63 7.05 -17.01 -15.92
C THR A 63 6.12 -15.79 -16.04
N PHE A 64 4.96 -15.95 -16.68
CA PHE A 64 3.96 -14.89 -16.80
C PHE A 64 3.45 -14.41 -15.44
N LYS A 65 3.09 -15.34 -14.55
CA LYS A 65 2.66 -15.02 -13.19
C LYS A 65 3.75 -14.29 -12.41
N LYS A 66 5.00 -14.76 -12.48
CA LYS A 66 6.12 -14.12 -11.80
C LYS A 66 6.31 -12.68 -12.26
N LEU A 67 6.29 -12.46 -13.58
CA LEU A 67 6.38 -11.12 -14.17
C LEU A 67 5.28 -10.19 -13.63
N TRP A 68 4.02 -10.65 -13.59
CA TRP A 68 2.90 -9.82 -13.11
C TRP A 68 2.89 -9.58 -11.61
N VAL A 69 3.45 -10.50 -10.82
CA VAL A 69 3.67 -10.29 -9.39
C VAL A 69 4.74 -9.22 -9.18
N GLU A 70 5.88 -9.34 -9.85
CA GLU A 70 6.99 -8.38 -9.74
C GLU A 70 6.56 -6.99 -10.23
N HIS A 71 5.86 -6.91 -11.36
CA HIS A 71 5.29 -5.66 -11.87
C HIS A 71 4.34 -5.00 -10.86
N GLY A 72 3.46 -5.78 -10.23
CA GLY A 72 2.57 -5.27 -9.20
C GLY A 72 3.30 -4.78 -7.94
N ASP A 73 4.33 -5.52 -7.52
CA ASP A 73 5.17 -5.17 -6.38
C ASP A 73 5.93 -3.84 -6.62
N GLU A 74 6.54 -3.66 -7.78
CA GLU A 74 7.25 -2.42 -8.15
C GLU A 74 6.31 -1.20 -8.20
N LEU A 75 5.15 -1.33 -8.85
CA LEU A 75 4.15 -0.26 -8.89
C LEU A 75 3.63 0.09 -7.48
N SER A 76 3.50 -0.91 -6.60
CA SER A 76 3.05 -0.69 -5.23
C SER A 76 4.12 0.01 -4.38
N LEU A 77 5.41 -0.31 -4.60
CA LEU A 77 6.51 0.35 -3.91
C LEU A 77 6.56 1.84 -4.27
N GLU A 78 6.35 2.17 -5.55
CA GLU A 78 6.32 3.57 -6.00
C GLU A 78 5.11 4.32 -5.41
N TYR A 79 3.92 3.74 -5.53
CA TYR A 79 2.67 4.38 -5.11
C TYR A 79 2.50 4.45 -3.59
N ALA A 80 2.75 3.34 -2.90
CA ALA A 80 2.42 3.16 -1.49
C ALA A 80 3.65 2.96 -0.58
N GLY A 81 4.84 2.80 -1.15
CA GLY A 81 6.07 2.49 -0.39
C GLY A 81 6.10 1.09 0.23
N SER A 82 5.15 0.22 -0.13
CA SER A 82 5.04 -1.16 0.34
C SER A 82 4.91 -2.11 -0.85
N TYR A 83 5.21 -3.38 -0.64
CA TYR A 83 4.86 -4.43 -1.61
C TYR A 83 3.34 -4.52 -1.83
N ALA A 84 2.94 -5.10 -2.96
CA ALA A 84 1.54 -5.26 -3.31
C ALA A 84 0.86 -6.27 -2.39
N LEU A 85 -0.40 -6.01 -2.05
CA LEU A 85 -1.20 -6.97 -1.29
C LEU A 85 -1.74 -8.03 -2.25
N LYS A 86 -1.93 -9.24 -1.74
CA LYS A 86 -2.54 -10.36 -2.48
C LYS A 86 -1.73 -10.81 -3.69
N GLY A 87 -0.39 -10.65 -3.66
CA GLY A 87 0.49 -11.21 -4.68
C GLY A 87 0.27 -12.72 -4.91
N ASP A 88 -0.15 -13.44 -3.87
CA ASP A 88 -0.52 -14.85 -3.92
C ASP A 88 -1.72 -15.16 -4.82
N LEU A 89 -2.67 -14.24 -4.99
CA LEU A 89 -3.77 -14.43 -5.95
C LEU A 89 -3.24 -14.41 -7.38
N VAL A 90 -2.26 -13.58 -7.69
CA VAL A 90 -1.62 -13.55 -9.02
C VAL A 90 -0.72 -14.78 -9.18
N ARG A 91 0.07 -15.14 -8.15
CA ARG A 91 1.03 -16.25 -8.20
C ARG A 91 0.36 -17.63 -8.22
N TYR A 92 -0.60 -17.87 -7.33
CA TYR A 92 -1.20 -19.19 -7.09
C TYR A 92 -2.69 -19.26 -7.41
N GLY A 93 -3.36 -18.15 -7.72
CA GLY A 93 -4.81 -18.11 -7.88
C GLY A 93 -5.59 -18.26 -6.57
N ARG A 94 -4.90 -18.41 -5.43
CA ARG A 94 -5.47 -18.57 -4.09
C ARG A 94 -4.56 -17.90 -3.06
N GLN A 95 -5.14 -17.46 -1.95
CA GLN A 95 -4.38 -16.88 -0.85
C GLN A 95 -3.78 -17.98 0.04
N THR A 96 -2.49 -17.91 0.34
CA THR A 96 -1.82 -18.86 1.25
C THR A 96 -1.68 -18.28 2.66
N LEU A 97 -1.51 -19.13 3.68
CA LEU A 97 -1.28 -18.69 5.06
C LEU A 97 -0.01 -17.82 5.21
N PRO A 98 1.17 -18.21 4.66
CA PRO A 98 2.34 -17.34 4.66
C PRO A 98 2.11 -16.03 3.91
N GLY A 99 1.39 -16.08 2.78
CA GLY A 99 1.02 -14.88 2.02
C GLY A 99 0.15 -13.92 2.81
N LEU A 100 -0.80 -14.43 3.60
CA LEU A 100 -1.64 -13.60 4.47
C LEU A 100 -0.82 -12.85 5.52
N ILE A 101 0.23 -13.46 6.07
CA ILE A 101 1.14 -12.80 7.02
C ILE A 101 1.95 -11.71 6.30
N LYS A 102 2.50 -12.01 5.12
CA LYS A 102 3.22 -11.02 4.29
C LYS A 102 2.31 -9.84 3.92
N ASP A 103 1.07 -10.13 3.54
CA ASP A 103 0.04 -9.14 3.25
C ASP A 103 -0.24 -8.28 4.49
N GLY A 104 -0.35 -8.88 5.67
CA GLY A 104 -0.54 -8.17 6.94
C GLY A 104 0.60 -7.20 7.25
N MET A 105 1.86 -7.63 7.10
CA MET A 105 3.02 -6.76 7.29
C MET A 105 3.05 -5.60 6.27
N SER A 106 2.71 -5.90 5.02
CA SER A 106 2.64 -4.89 3.96
C SER A 106 1.52 -3.88 4.21
N ALA A 107 0.37 -4.33 4.73
CA ALA A 107 -0.74 -3.46 5.11
C ALA A 107 -0.38 -2.55 6.29
N LEU A 108 0.37 -3.04 7.28
CA LEU A 108 0.89 -2.23 8.39
C LEU A 108 1.89 -1.18 7.89
N SER A 109 2.82 -1.59 7.02
CA SER A 109 3.78 -0.67 6.40
C SER A 109 3.07 0.42 5.59
N ARG A 110 2.11 0.03 4.74
CA ARG A 110 1.28 0.94 3.94
C ARG A 110 0.48 1.90 4.83
N TYR A 111 -0.11 1.41 5.93
CA TYR A 111 -0.80 2.27 6.89
C TYR A 111 0.14 3.32 7.47
N TYR A 112 1.34 2.92 7.91
CA TYR A 112 2.33 3.85 8.45
C TYR A 112 2.77 4.88 7.39
N LEU A 113 3.17 4.43 6.21
CA LEU A 113 3.69 5.28 5.14
C LEU A 113 2.63 6.28 4.65
N ASN A 114 1.40 5.81 4.40
CA ASN A 114 0.30 6.67 3.95
C ASN A 114 -0.12 7.71 5.00
N ASN A 115 0.04 7.41 6.29
CA ASN A 115 -0.29 8.38 7.32
C ASN A 115 0.86 9.35 7.61
N PHE A 116 2.13 8.92 7.52
CA PHE A 116 3.24 9.69 8.10
C PHE A 116 4.30 10.16 7.09
N HIS A 117 4.37 9.56 5.91
CA HIS A 117 5.33 9.93 4.88
C HIS A 117 4.67 10.45 3.59
N ASP A 118 3.37 10.24 3.42
CA ASP A 118 2.62 10.58 2.21
C ASP A 118 2.72 12.06 1.82
N GLY A 119 2.62 12.98 2.78
CA GLY A 119 2.75 14.41 2.51
C GLY A 119 4.06 14.79 1.81
N VAL A 120 5.19 14.22 2.23
CA VAL A 120 6.51 14.48 1.61
C VAL A 120 6.60 13.83 0.22
N ARG A 121 5.99 12.65 0.04
CA ARG A 121 5.93 11.99 -1.27
C ARG A 121 5.12 12.83 -2.26
N GLN A 122 3.97 13.35 -1.83
CA GLN A 122 3.14 14.23 -2.64
C GLN A 122 3.89 15.51 -3.03
N ASP A 123 4.61 16.13 -2.09
CA ASP A 123 5.45 17.30 -2.38
C ASP A 123 6.51 17.01 -3.46
N ALA A 124 7.19 15.85 -3.37
CA ALA A 124 8.17 15.43 -4.36
C ALA A 124 7.52 15.16 -5.74
N LEU A 125 6.36 14.50 -5.76
CA LEU A 125 5.62 14.23 -6.99
C LEU A 125 5.17 15.52 -7.67
N ASP A 126 4.62 16.48 -6.92
CA ASP A 126 4.16 17.77 -7.46
C ASP A 126 5.33 18.58 -8.04
N LEU A 127 6.52 18.48 -7.44
CA LEU A 127 7.74 19.13 -7.95
C LEU A 127 8.25 18.46 -9.24
N ILE A 128 8.39 17.14 -9.26
CA ILE A 128 8.97 16.40 -10.39
C ILE A 128 8.03 16.40 -11.61
N SER A 129 6.72 16.35 -11.38
CA SER A 129 5.70 16.40 -12.43
C SER A 129 5.46 17.80 -13.00
N GLY A 130 5.99 18.84 -12.34
CA GLY A 130 5.81 20.24 -12.73
C GLY A 130 4.45 20.83 -12.34
N TYR A 131 3.66 20.15 -11.50
CA TYR A 131 2.43 20.74 -10.92
C TYR A 131 2.75 21.90 -9.97
N TYR A 132 3.95 21.94 -9.38
CA TYR A 132 4.42 23.04 -8.54
C TYR A 132 5.80 23.53 -8.96
N THR A 133 5.95 24.86 -9.09
CA THR A 133 7.25 25.52 -9.34
C THR A 133 7.65 26.34 -8.13
N VAL A 134 8.80 26.01 -7.53
CA VAL A 134 9.33 26.73 -6.37
C VAL A 134 9.76 28.13 -6.79
N SER A 135 9.12 29.15 -6.22
CA SER A 135 9.47 30.56 -6.44
C SER A 135 9.89 31.20 -5.11
N GLN A 136 11.08 31.82 -5.10
CA GLN A 136 11.61 32.47 -3.90
C GLN A 136 10.63 33.55 -3.39
N GLY A 137 10.23 33.44 -2.12
CA GLY A 137 9.29 34.37 -1.48
C GLY A 137 7.80 33.97 -1.58
N SER A 138 7.47 32.85 -2.20
CA SER A 138 6.09 32.34 -2.25
C SER A 138 5.75 31.63 -0.93
N SER A 139 4.61 31.97 -0.33
CA SER A 139 4.06 31.17 0.76
C SER A 139 3.58 29.81 0.24
N SER A 140 3.61 28.79 1.09
CA SER A 140 3.00 27.50 0.75
C SER A 140 1.53 27.68 0.33
N PRO A 141 1.07 27.02 -0.74
CA PRO A 141 -0.36 26.96 -1.06
C PRO A 141 -1.16 26.16 -0.02
N PHE A 142 -0.48 25.38 0.83
CA PHE A 142 -1.07 24.63 1.91
C PHE A 142 -0.94 25.40 3.23
N HIS A 143 -2.03 25.47 4.00
CA HIS A 143 -2.05 26.15 5.29
C HIS A 143 -1.12 25.44 6.29
N ASN A 144 -0.34 26.21 7.06
CA ASN A 144 0.52 25.72 8.14
C ASN A 144 -0.30 25.03 9.24
N GLY A 145 -0.63 23.76 9.03
CA GLY A 145 -1.06 22.87 10.09
C GLY A 145 0.13 22.54 11.00
N VAL A 146 -0.15 22.35 12.28
CA VAL A 146 0.82 21.95 13.30
C VAL A 146 1.64 20.74 12.83
N ASP A 147 2.95 20.72 13.09
CA ASP A 147 3.86 19.66 12.64
C ASP A 147 3.45 18.28 13.18
N SER A 148 2.74 17.49 12.35
CA SER A 148 2.33 16.12 12.69
C SER A 148 3.50 15.22 13.07
N SER A 149 4.69 15.47 12.52
CA SER A 149 5.90 14.69 12.78
C SER A 149 6.34 14.73 14.26
N SER A 150 6.00 15.80 14.99
CA SER A 150 6.41 15.97 16.39
C SER A 150 5.52 15.20 17.38
N TYR A 151 4.26 14.94 17.02
CA TYR A 151 3.29 14.35 17.96
C TYR A 151 3.19 12.82 17.89
N LEU A 152 3.62 12.22 16.79
CA LEU A 152 3.58 10.77 16.56
C LEU A 152 4.42 9.96 17.58
N PRO A 153 5.72 10.24 17.80
CA PRO A 153 6.53 9.49 18.78
C PRO A 153 6.03 9.69 20.22
N VAL A 154 5.43 10.85 20.52
CA VAL A 154 4.85 11.13 21.84
C VAL A 154 3.57 10.33 22.05
N ALA A 155 2.66 10.32 21.06
CA ALA A 155 1.43 9.54 21.14
C ALA A 155 1.69 8.03 21.20
N SER A 156 2.65 7.52 20.43
CA SER A 156 3.02 6.09 20.45
C SER A 156 3.67 5.70 21.78
N ALA A 157 4.56 6.54 22.33
CA ALA A 157 5.17 6.30 23.64
C ALA A 157 4.13 6.27 24.78
N ILE A 158 3.13 7.16 24.75
CA ILE A 158 2.05 7.18 25.75
C ILE A 158 1.20 5.91 25.65
N ILE A 159 0.84 5.48 24.43
CA ILE A 159 0.05 4.26 24.22
C ILE A 159 0.81 3.02 24.68
N VAL A 160 2.07 2.87 24.26
CA VAL A 160 2.91 1.73 24.64
C VAL A 160 3.13 1.71 26.15
N GLY A 161 3.47 2.85 26.75
CA GLY A 161 3.62 2.99 28.20
C GLY A 161 2.35 2.60 28.97
N GLY A 162 1.17 3.03 28.48
CA GLY A 162 -0.13 2.67 29.05
C GLY A 162 -0.44 1.18 28.95
N ILE A 163 -0.16 0.54 27.82
CA ILE A 163 -0.35 -0.91 27.62
C ILE A 163 0.61 -1.71 28.51
N THR A 164 1.87 -1.31 28.63
CA THR A 164 2.84 -1.99 29.49
C THR A 164 2.48 -1.84 30.97
N ALA A 165 2.08 -0.64 31.40
CA ALA A 165 1.67 -0.38 32.78
C ALA A 165 0.39 -1.16 33.16
N THR A 166 -0.59 -1.23 32.26
CA THR A 166 -1.82 -2.02 32.46
C THR A 166 -1.52 -3.51 32.54
N THR A 167 -0.65 -4.04 31.67
CA THR A 167 -0.28 -5.46 31.66
C THR A 167 0.48 -5.85 32.93
N PHE A 168 1.40 -4.98 33.39
CA PHE A 168 2.18 -5.20 34.60
C PHE A 168 1.34 -5.09 35.88
N THR A 169 0.39 -4.17 35.94
CA THR A 169 -0.52 -4.04 37.10
C THR A 169 -1.55 -5.17 37.13
N LEU A 170 -2.05 -5.60 35.97
CA LEU A 170 -2.99 -6.72 35.84
C LEU A 170 -2.36 -8.05 36.28
N SER A 171 -1.08 -8.29 35.96
CA SER A 171 -0.37 -9.49 36.40
C SER A 171 -0.15 -9.57 37.92
N GLN A 172 -0.35 -8.46 38.65
CA GLN A 172 -0.21 -8.39 40.11
C GLN A 172 -1.55 -8.38 40.86
N VAL A 173 -2.68 -8.43 40.16
CA VAL A 173 -4.04 -8.36 40.74
C VAL A 173 -4.31 -9.44 41.79
N GLY A 174 -3.70 -10.63 41.66
CA GLY A 174 -3.86 -11.71 42.64
C GLY A 174 -3.22 -11.48 44.01
N ARG A 175 -2.40 -10.42 44.18
CA ARG A 175 -1.63 -10.19 45.41
C ARG A 175 -2.24 -9.13 46.34
N ASN A 176 -2.98 -8.15 45.82
CA ASN A 176 -3.56 -7.06 46.62
C ASN A 176 -4.68 -6.30 45.87
N ALA A 177 -5.75 -5.92 46.56
CA ALA A 177 -6.89 -5.17 45.99
C ALA A 177 -6.50 -3.78 45.45
N GLN A 178 -5.42 -3.18 45.96
CA GLN A 178 -4.89 -1.90 45.46
C GLN A 178 -4.39 -1.99 44.00
N HIS A 179 -3.89 -3.16 43.57
CA HIS A 179 -3.46 -3.36 42.18
C HIS A 179 -4.64 -3.46 41.20
N LEU A 180 -5.81 -3.91 41.68
CA LEU A 180 -7.05 -3.90 40.90
C LEU A 180 -7.48 -2.47 40.57
N ILE A 181 -7.48 -1.58 41.56
CA ILE A 181 -7.84 -0.17 41.39
C ILE A 181 -6.85 0.53 40.44
N SER A 182 -5.55 0.29 40.62
CA SER A 182 -4.50 0.84 39.75
C SER A 182 -4.63 0.35 38.29
N SER A 183 -4.96 -0.93 38.09
CA SER A 183 -5.18 -1.51 36.76
C SER A 183 -6.39 -0.89 36.07
N ILE A 184 -7.51 -0.67 36.78
CA ILE A 184 -8.70 -0.01 36.24
C ILE A 184 -8.39 1.43 35.81
N ILE A 185 -7.65 2.19 36.64
CA ILE A 185 -7.26 3.57 36.32
C ILE A 185 -6.34 3.60 35.10
N CYS A 186 -5.32 2.75 35.04
CA CYS A 186 -4.41 2.68 33.89
C CYS A 186 -5.14 2.26 32.60
N ALA A 187 -6.09 1.32 32.70
CA ALA A 187 -6.91 0.91 31.56
C ALA A 187 -7.79 2.07 31.07
N GLY A 188 -8.45 2.79 31.99
CA GLY A 188 -9.24 3.97 31.68
C GLY A 188 -8.43 5.09 31.01
N LEU A 189 -7.22 5.38 31.53
CA LEU A 189 -6.30 6.34 30.93
C LEU A 189 -5.87 5.92 29.52
N THR A 190 -5.53 4.64 29.33
CA THR A 190 -5.12 4.11 28.02
C THR A 190 -6.26 4.21 27.01
N VAL A 191 -7.49 3.84 27.40
CA VAL A 191 -8.69 3.99 26.56
C VAL A 191 -8.96 5.46 26.22
N GLY A 192 -8.82 6.36 27.20
CA GLY A 192 -8.97 7.80 27.00
C GLY A 192 -7.97 8.38 26.00
N VAL A 193 -6.69 8.01 26.11
CA VAL A 193 -5.64 8.41 25.16
C VAL A 193 -5.93 7.87 23.77
N VAL A 194 -6.32 6.59 23.63
CA VAL A 194 -6.66 6.00 22.34
C VAL A 194 -7.87 6.70 21.71
N ALA A 195 -8.90 7.03 22.50
CA ALA A 195 -10.06 7.78 22.01
C ALA A 195 -9.68 9.18 21.54
N LEU A 196 -8.78 9.87 22.27
CA LEU A 196 -8.29 11.20 21.90
C LEU A 196 -7.44 11.16 20.63
N VAL A 197 -6.55 10.18 20.49
CA VAL A 197 -5.75 9.96 19.26
C VAL A 197 -6.67 9.65 18.09
N LYS A 198 -7.70 8.82 18.28
CA LYS A 198 -8.69 8.51 17.24
C LYS A 198 -9.49 9.74 16.82
N ALA A 199 -9.91 10.57 17.78
CA ALA A 199 -10.66 11.81 17.51
C ALA A 199 -9.82 12.84 16.75
N ASN A 200 -8.52 12.93 17.06
CA ASN A 200 -7.60 13.88 16.45
C ASN A 200 -6.71 13.26 15.35
N GLY A 201 -7.04 12.05 14.87
CA GLY A 201 -6.23 11.26 13.94
C GLY A 201 -5.67 12.05 12.75
N LYS A 202 -6.52 12.87 12.13
CA LYS A 202 -6.19 13.70 10.96
C LYS A 202 -5.13 14.78 11.20
N GLN A 203 -4.85 15.12 12.46
CA GLN A 203 -3.80 16.06 12.85
C GLN A 203 -2.43 15.38 13.02
N PHE A 204 -2.42 14.05 13.17
CA PHE A 204 -1.18 13.26 13.23
C PHE A 204 -0.72 12.78 11.85
N CYS A 205 -1.57 12.91 10.83
CA CYS A 205 -1.20 12.55 9.47
C CYS A 205 -0.33 13.62 8.81
N SER A 206 0.78 13.20 8.20
CA SER A 206 1.61 14.02 7.33
C SER A 206 0.80 14.57 6.16
N ARG A 207 0.95 15.86 5.90
CA ARG A 207 0.28 16.57 4.80
C ARG A 207 1.30 17.20 3.88
N PRO A 208 0.99 17.36 2.59
CA PRO A 208 1.84 18.10 1.67
C PRO A 208 2.03 19.54 2.17
N ARG A 209 3.26 20.01 2.09
CA ARG A 209 3.67 21.33 2.59
C ARG A 209 4.25 22.20 1.49
N LEU A 210 4.90 21.64 0.46
CA LEU A 210 5.56 22.30 -0.69
C LEU A 210 6.60 23.40 -0.37
N CYS A 211 6.54 24.07 0.78
CA CYS A 211 7.50 25.06 1.24
C CYS A 211 7.96 24.68 2.66
N GLY A 212 9.28 24.52 2.80
CA GLY A 212 9.95 23.91 3.97
C GLY A 212 11.08 22.94 3.60
N LEU A 213 11.42 22.80 2.32
CA LEU A 213 12.54 21.99 1.81
C LEU A 213 13.93 22.67 1.94
N ILE A 214 14.11 23.51 2.96
CA ILE A 214 15.43 24.05 3.36
C ILE A 214 15.56 23.86 4.87
#